data_AF-A0A2D5H3B6-F1
#
_entry.id   AF-A0A2D5H3B6-F1
#
_cell.length_a   1.000
_cell.length_b   1.000
_cell.length_c   1.000
_cell.angle_alpha   90.00
_cell.angle_beta   90.00
_cell.angle_gamma   90.00
#
_symmetry.space_group_name_H-M   'P 1'
#
loop_
_entity.id
_entity.type
_entity.pdbx_description
1 polymer ?
#
loop_
_entity_poly.entity_id
_entity_poly.type
_entity_poly.pdbx_seq_one_letter_code
_entity_poly.pdbx_strand_id
1 'polypeptide(L)'
;MNPHFPDYLDISRNDLARGASVNFSVLKDMPDIAQHMAKTMLKIIESAKEKGKPATLIVPVGPVDQYPILAEMLNQQHYSIKDVMLINMDEYLTDDDQWVELTHPLSFRGYMNRKFYDLLNPELAPLPENRICPNPNDTGAIQNLIDQRGGVDACFGGIGINGHIAFNEPPEVNLAISVEEFAQLPTRNLDLTRETRTINSVTVGGEISIIPWRAVTIGMKEILSSAELHFYCNRIWQSSVVRRVLHGPVTSVCPASLLRTHPAASLTVAEYVADPPDIRLR
;
A
#
# COMPACT_ATOMS: atom_id res chain seq x y z
N MET A 1 -21.87 31.47 -10.47
CA MET A 1 -22.11 30.31 -9.58
C MET A 1 -20.75 29.88 -9.09
N ASN A 2 -20.52 29.88 -7.77
CA ASN A 2 -19.31 29.27 -7.22
C ASN A 2 -19.43 27.77 -7.53
N PRO A 3 -18.52 27.15 -8.30
CA PRO A 3 -18.56 25.70 -8.45
C PRO A 3 -18.53 25.09 -7.05
N HIS A 4 -19.55 24.31 -6.70
CA HIS A 4 -19.60 23.66 -5.38
C HIS A 4 -18.58 22.52 -5.41
N PHE A 5 -17.33 22.86 -5.14
CA PHE A 5 -16.30 21.87 -4.89
C PHE A 5 -16.55 21.19 -3.54
N PRO A 6 -15.99 19.99 -3.32
CA PRO A 6 -16.06 19.36 -2.01
C PRO A 6 -15.34 20.19 -0.94
N ASP A 7 -16.00 20.45 0.18
CA ASP A 7 -15.48 21.29 1.28
C ASP A 7 -14.13 20.80 1.83
N TYR A 8 -13.85 19.49 1.75
CA TYR A 8 -12.59 18.93 2.21
C TYR A 8 -11.37 19.46 1.43
N LEU A 9 -11.55 20.01 0.23
CA LEU A 9 -10.45 20.56 -0.57
C LEU A 9 -9.85 21.83 0.05
N ASP A 10 -10.65 22.58 0.81
CA ASP A 10 -10.22 23.83 1.46
C ASP A 10 -9.50 23.61 2.80
N ILE A 11 -9.40 22.36 3.26
CA ILE A 11 -8.77 22.03 4.54
C ILE A 11 -7.27 22.36 4.47
N SER A 12 -6.85 23.22 5.40
CA SER A 12 -5.47 23.68 5.52
C SER A 12 -4.54 22.55 5.96
N ARG A 13 -3.23 22.70 5.68
CA ARG A 13 -2.18 21.80 6.19
C ARG A 13 -2.32 21.57 7.71
N ASN A 14 -2.59 22.64 8.46
CA ASN A 14 -2.67 22.62 9.93
C ASN A 14 -3.94 21.93 10.46
N ASP A 15 -4.98 21.86 9.65
CA ASP A 15 -6.26 21.25 10.03
C ASP A 15 -6.39 19.80 9.54
N LEU A 16 -5.44 19.26 8.76
CA LEU A 16 -5.50 17.89 8.22
C LEU A 16 -5.63 16.83 9.31
N ALA A 17 -4.93 16.99 10.43
CA ALA A 17 -4.99 16.08 11.57
C ALA A 17 -6.23 16.31 12.47
N ARG A 18 -6.94 17.43 12.31
CA ARG A 18 -7.97 17.86 13.25
C ARG A 18 -9.21 16.98 13.11
N GLY A 19 -9.52 16.21 14.16
CA GLY A 19 -10.68 15.32 14.18
C GLY A 19 -10.52 14.06 13.32
N ALA A 20 -9.33 13.81 12.76
CA ALA A 20 -9.04 12.58 12.05
C ALA A 20 -8.88 11.42 13.06
N SER A 21 -9.54 10.29 12.81
CA SER A 21 -9.34 9.05 13.58
C SER A 21 -8.06 8.29 13.19
N VAL A 22 -7.40 8.70 12.10
CA VAL A 22 -6.10 8.18 11.65
C VAL A 22 -4.99 9.05 12.22
N ASN A 23 -3.95 8.43 12.79
CA ASN A 23 -2.75 9.15 13.23
C ASN A 23 -2.06 9.79 12.02
N PHE A 24 -1.97 11.12 12.00
CA PHE A 24 -1.44 11.86 10.86
C PHE A 24 -0.08 12.47 11.16
N SER A 25 0.87 12.32 10.24
CA SER A 25 2.19 12.94 10.34
C SER A 25 2.63 13.53 9.00
N VAL A 26 3.44 14.58 9.09
CA VAL A 26 4.00 15.28 7.93
C VAL A 26 5.52 15.20 7.99
N LEU A 27 6.13 14.78 6.89
CA LEU A 27 7.57 14.74 6.69
C LEU A 27 7.96 15.66 5.55
N LYS A 28 9.22 16.08 5.53
CA LYS A 28 9.71 17.09 4.58
C LYS A 28 9.50 16.68 3.13
N ASP A 29 10.00 15.51 2.73
CA ASP A 29 10.01 15.08 1.34
C ASP A 29 10.01 13.54 1.19
N MET A 30 10.17 13.09 -0.06
CA MET A 30 10.14 11.68 -0.41
C MET A 30 11.27 10.85 0.27
N PRO A 31 12.55 11.29 0.30
CA PRO A 31 13.58 10.65 1.11
C PRO A 31 13.23 10.45 2.59
N ASP A 32 12.70 11.48 3.25
CA ASP A 32 12.29 11.38 4.66
C ASP A 32 11.18 10.34 4.85
N ILE A 33 10.22 10.26 3.93
CA ILE A 33 9.19 9.21 3.91
C ILE A 33 9.80 7.82 3.77
N ALA A 34 10.72 7.64 2.82
CA ALA A 34 11.39 6.35 2.60
C ALA A 34 12.12 5.88 3.86
N GLN A 35 12.85 6.80 4.49
CA GLN A 35 13.57 6.54 5.73
C GLN A 35 12.62 6.22 6.89
N HIS A 36 11.50 6.95 7.02
CA HIS A 36 10.50 6.70 8.05
C HIS A 36 9.84 5.33 7.88
N MET A 37 9.45 4.99 6.64
CA MET A 37 8.84 3.70 6.34
C MET A 37 9.78 2.54 6.66
N ALA A 38 11.05 2.60 6.23
CA ALA A 38 12.06 1.59 6.54
C ALA A 38 12.27 1.42 8.06
N LYS A 39 12.40 2.53 8.80
CA LYS A 39 12.53 2.50 10.27
C LYS A 39 11.29 1.90 10.95
N THR A 40 10.11 2.22 10.46
CA THR A 40 8.85 1.69 11.00
C THR A 40 8.76 0.18 10.76
N MET A 41 9.11 -0.30 9.56
CA MET A 41 9.18 -1.72 9.26
C MET A 41 10.15 -2.47 10.18
N LEU A 42 11.37 -1.94 10.36
CA LEU A 42 12.34 -2.53 11.28
C LEU A 42 11.80 -2.60 12.71
N LYS A 43 11.19 -1.52 13.20
CA LYS A 43 10.60 -1.47 14.54
C LYS A 43 9.50 -2.53 14.75
N ILE A 44 8.64 -2.76 13.75
CA ILE A 44 7.62 -3.82 13.84
C ILE A 44 8.28 -5.21 13.90
N ILE A 45 9.32 -5.43 13.07
CA ILE A 45 10.09 -6.68 13.06
C ILE A 45 10.75 -6.94 14.43
N GLU A 46 11.38 -5.94 15.01
CA GLU A 46 11.99 -6.01 16.34
C GLU A 46 10.94 -6.29 17.42
N SER A 47 9.83 -5.55 17.41
CA SER A 47 8.75 -5.73 18.39
C SER A 47 8.10 -7.11 18.33
N ALA A 48 7.91 -7.69 17.14
CA ALA A 48 7.41 -9.05 17.01
C ALA A 48 8.39 -10.05 17.62
N LYS A 49 9.69 -9.90 17.34
CA LYS A 49 10.75 -10.76 17.87
C LYS A 49 10.84 -10.69 19.39
N GLU A 50 10.70 -9.50 19.98
CA GLU A 50 10.63 -9.30 21.44
C GLU A 50 9.44 -10.03 22.07
N LYS A 51 8.33 -10.15 21.33
CA LYS A 51 7.14 -10.94 21.72
C LYS A 51 7.31 -12.45 21.47
N GLY A 52 8.51 -12.89 21.06
CA GLY A 52 8.84 -14.30 20.87
C GLY A 52 8.27 -14.91 19.59
N LYS A 53 7.83 -14.11 18.62
CA LYS A 53 7.34 -14.59 17.32
C LYS A 53 7.98 -13.86 16.15
N PRO A 54 8.18 -14.51 14.99
CA PRO A 54 8.55 -13.78 13.79
C PRO A 54 7.41 -12.86 13.31
N ALA A 55 7.77 -11.69 12.78
CA ALA A 55 6.79 -10.76 12.21
C ALA A 55 6.11 -11.34 10.97
N THR A 56 4.84 -10.96 10.78
CA THR A 56 4.09 -11.14 9.52
C THR A 56 3.65 -9.78 9.02
N LEU A 57 4.16 -9.37 7.87
CA LEU A 57 3.90 -8.05 7.28
C LEU A 57 3.20 -8.17 5.94
N ILE A 58 2.18 -7.34 5.71
CA ILE A 58 1.69 -7.05 4.37
C ILE A 58 2.47 -5.85 3.83
N VAL A 59 3.04 -5.99 2.64
CA VAL A 59 3.99 -5.02 2.09
C VAL A 59 3.69 -4.61 0.64
N PRO A 60 3.89 -3.33 0.29
CA PRO A 60 3.69 -2.81 -1.06
C PRO A 60 4.99 -2.87 -1.88
N VAL A 61 4.96 -2.65 -3.20
CA VAL A 61 6.20 -2.36 -3.94
C VAL A 61 6.65 -0.89 -3.81
N GLY A 62 5.70 0.05 -3.82
CA GLY A 62 5.94 1.49 -3.58
C GLY A 62 5.46 1.94 -2.19
N PRO A 63 5.25 3.24 -1.90
CA PRO A 63 5.30 4.39 -2.82
C PRO A 63 6.69 5.04 -2.95
N VAL A 64 7.69 4.53 -2.24
CA VAL A 64 9.04 5.10 -2.12
C VAL A 64 10.11 4.01 -2.26
N ASP A 65 11.38 4.37 -2.07
CA ASP A 65 12.52 3.44 -2.04
C ASP A 65 12.83 2.98 -0.59
N GLN A 66 11.83 2.47 0.14
CA GLN A 66 12.02 2.02 1.53
C GLN A 66 12.91 0.77 1.63
N TYR A 67 12.89 -0.10 0.62
CA TYR A 67 13.56 -1.40 0.70
C TYR A 67 15.08 -1.33 0.62
N PRO A 68 15.70 -0.55 -0.28
CA PRO A 68 17.15 -0.39 -0.26
C PRO A 68 17.65 0.15 1.09
N ILE A 69 16.92 1.09 1.69
CA ILE A 69 17.24 1.65 3.01
C ILE A 69 17.12 0.57 4.09
N LEU A 70 16.02 -0.20 4.09
CA LEU A 70 15.83 -1.29 5.04
C LEU A 70 16.93 -2.37 4.90
N ALA A 71 17.30 -2.73 3.66
CA ALA A 71 18.36 -3.70 3.41
C ALA A 71 19.72 -3.20 3.94
N GLU A 72 20.06 -1.93 3.71
CA GLU A 72 21.26 -1.31 4.26
C GLU A 72 21.27 -1.38 5.80
N MET A 73 20.17 -1.00 6.45
CA MET A 73 20.04 -1.05 7.91
C MET A 73 20.24 -2.48 8.45
N LEU A 74 19.61 -3.48 7.83
CA LEU A 74 19.69 -4.88 8.25
C LEU A 74 21.11 -5.43 8.07
N ASN A 75 21.77 -5.15 6.95
CA ASN A 75 23.15 -5.56 6.70
C ASN A 75 24.12 -4.93 7.71
N GLN A 76 24.01 -3.62 7.96
CA GLN A 76 24.88 -2.92 8.92
C GLN A 76 24.72 -3.47 10.35
N GLN A 77 23.49 -3.77 10.75
CA GLN A 77 23.18 -4.31 12.07
C GLN A 77 23.39 -5.82 12.18
N HIS A 78 23.72 -6.51 11.08
CA HIS A 78 23.76 -7.98 10.99
C HIS A 78 22.46 -8.61 11.53
N TYR A 79 21.33 -7.96 11.25
CA TYR A 79 20.03 -8.35 11.80
C TYR A 79 19.31 -9.29 10.83
N SER A 80 19.18 -10.56 11.23
CA SER A 80 18.51 -11.58 10.42
C SER A 80 16.99 -11.40 10.44
N ILE A 81 16.38 -11.45 9.27
CA ILE A 81 14.92 -11.48 9.05
C ILE A 81 14.48 -12.75 8.33
N LYS A 82 15.27 -13.83 8.42
CA LYS A 82 14.97 -15.14 7.82
C LYS A 82 13.55 -15.64 8.05
N ASP A 83 13.07 -15.49 9.27
CA ASP A 83 11.76 -15.99 9.71
C ASP A 83 10.61 -14.99 9.51
N VAL A 84 10.91 -13.76 9.08
CA VAL A 84 9.90 -12.73 8.82
C VAL A 84 9.11 -13.10 7.57
N MET A 85 7.78 -13.15 7.72
CA MET A 85 6.84 -13.40 6.63
C MET A 85 6.49 -12.08 5.95
N LEU A 86 6.72 -11.98 4.64
CA LEU A 86 6.40 -10.81 3.83
C LEU A 86 5.36 -11.21 2.79
N ILE A 87 4.18 -10.59 2.86
CA ILE A 87 3.07 -10.80 1.94
C ILE A 87 2.94 -9.57 1.05
N ASN A 88 3.31 -9.69 -0.22
CA ASN A 88 3.08 -8.64 -1.20
C ASN A 88 1.58 -8.38 -1.40
N MET A 89 1.22 -7.11 -1.55
CA MET A 89 -0.17 -6.70 -1.77
C MET A 89 -0.77 -7.22 -3.09
N ASP A 90 0.04 -7.35 -4.13
CA ASP A 90 -0.45 -7.55 -5.49
C ASP A 90 0.65 -8.10 -6.43
N GLU A 91 0.23 -8.53 -7.62
CA GLU A 91 1.07 -8.76 -8.79
C GLU A 91 0.23 -8.60 -10.06
N TYR A 92 0.86 -8.10 -11.13
CA TYR A 92 0.19 -8.02 -12.42
C TYR A 92 -0.04 -9.40 -13.03
N LEU A 93 -1.13 -9.55 -13.77
CA LEU A 93 -1.46 -10.76 -14.49
C LEU A 93 -1.43 -10.54 -16.01
N THR A 94 -1.20 -11.64 -16.72
CA THR A 94 -1.51 -11.79 -18.14
C THR A 94 -3.02 -11.92 -18.35
N ASP A 95 -3.47 -11.88 -19.60
CA ASP A 95 -4.90 -11.97 -19.95
C ASP A 95 -5.52 -13.35 -19.58
N ASP A 96 -4.71 -14.39 -19.38
CA ASP A 96 -5.08 -15.73 -18.96
C ASP A 96 -4.89 -15.98 -17.45
N ASP A 97 -4.88 -14.90 -16.64
CA ASP A 97 -4.78 -14.95 -15.18
C ASP A 97 -3.52 -15.64 -14.64
N GLN A 98 -2.43 -15.62 -15.40
CA GLN A 98 -1.13 -16.02 -14.90
C GLN A 98 -0.36 -14.79 -14.44
N TRP A 99 0.50 -14.95 -13.43
CA TRP A 99 1.42 -13.87 -13.10
C TRP A 99 2.24 -13.47 -14.32
N VAL A 100 2.48 -12.17 -14.49
CA VAL A 100 3.54 -11.74 -15.41
C VAL A 100 4.87 -12.40 -15.03
N GLU A 101 5.69 -12.68 -16.04
CA GLU A 101 7.00 -13.30 -15.86
C GLU A 101 7.85 -12.55 -14.84
N LEU A 102 8.65 -13.25 -14.06
CA LEU A 102 9.48 -12.64 -13.01
C LEU A 102 10.46 -11.59 -13.57
N THR A 103 10.91 -11.80 -14.81
CA THR A 103 11.80 -10.90 -15.54
C THR A 103 11.07 -9.72 -16.19
N HIS A 104 9.72 -9.74 -16.20
CA HIS A 104 8.94 -8.62 -16.69
C HIS A 104 9.30 -7.34 -15.91
N PRO A 105 9.56 -6.20 -16.57
CA PRO A 105 10.00 -4.98 -15.88
C PRO A 105 9.04 -4.50 -14.79
N LEU A 106 7.73 -4.76 -15.00
CA LEU A 106 6.66 -4.39 -14.09
C LEU A 106 6.30 -5.47 -13.06
N SER A 107 6.93 -6.65 -13.08
CA SER A 107 6.68 -7.68 -12.07
C SER A 107 7.05 -7.15 -10.69
N PHE A 108 6.09 -7.24 -9.77
CA PHE A 108 6.27 -6.84 -8.37
C PHE A 108 7.15 -7.83 -7.64
N ARG A 109 7.04 -9.13 -7.94
CA ARG A 109 7.97 -10.14 -7.43
C ARG A 109 9.40 -9.88 -7.93
N GLY A 110 9.54 -9.54 -9.22
CA GLY A 110 10.82 -9.16 -9.80
C GLY A 110 11.39 -7.89 -9.17
N TYR A 111 10.54 -6.89 -8.88
CA TYR A 111 10.93 -5.67 -8.17
C TYR A 111 11.47 -5.99 -6.78
N MET A 112 10.75 -6.80 -5.98
CA MET A 112 11.17 -7.17 -4.62
C MET A 112 12.51 -7.90 -4.60
N ASN A 113 12.77 -8.79 -5.57
CA ASN A 113 14.09 -9.41 -5.72
C ASN A 113 15.18 -8.33 -5.90
N ARG A 114 15.03 -7.49 -6.94
CA ARG A 114 16.03 -6.49 -7.32
C ARG A 114 16.25 -5.38 -6.29
N LYS A 115 15.20 -4.98 -5.59
CA LYS A 115 15.19 -3.78 -4.73
C LYS A 115 15.25 -4.11 -3.25
N PHE A 116 15.13 -5.37 -2.87
CA PHE A 116 15.22 -5.78 -1.48
C PHE A 116 16.05 -7.04 -1.28
N TYR A 117 15.58 -8.18 -1.77
CA TYR A 117 16.15 -9.46 -1.38
C TYR A 117 17.59 -9.65 -1.86
N ASP A 118 17.91 -9.20 -3.08
CA ASP A 118 19.26 -9.30 -3.66
C ASP A 118 20.24 -8.28 -3.06
N LEU A 119 19.73 -7.29 -2.30
CA LEU A 119 20.55 -6.29 -1.60
C LEU A 119 20.94 -6.73 -0.19
N LEU A 120 20.25 -7.74 0.35
CA LEU A 120 20.55 -8.30 1.67
C LEU A 120 21.71 -9.29 1.58
N ASN A 121 22.51 -9.35 2.64
CA ASN A 121 23.38 -10.50 2.80
C ASN A 121 22.52 -11.79 2.85
N PRO A 122 22.86 -12.85 2.09
CA PRO A 122 22.01 -14.04 1.96
C PRO A 122 21.67 -14.73 3.29
N GLU A 123 22.55 -14.62 4.29
CA GLU A 123 22.34 -15.17 5.63
C GLU A 123 21.35 -14.37 6.50
N LEU A 124 20.97 -13.16 6.09
CA LEU A 124 20.02 -12.29 6.78
C LEU A 124 18.66 -12.25 6.07
N ALA A 125 18.63 -12.52 4.77
CA ALA A 125 17.44 -12.39 3.93
C ALA A 125 16.29 -13.31 4.38
N PRO A 126 15.02 -12.90 4.18
CA PRO A 126 13.88 -13.77 4.42
C PRO A 126 14.00 -15.03 3.56
N LEU A 127 13.67 -16.19 4.12
CA LEU A 127 13.69 -17.45 3.39
C LEU A 127 12.72 -17.38 2.19
N PRO A 128 12.98 -18.07 1.06
CA PRO A 128 12.11 -18.03 -0.11
C PRO A 128 10.64 -18.34 0.18
N GLU A 129 10.36 -19.30 1.06
CA GLU A 129 9.02 -19.66 1.53
C GLU A 129 8.31 -18.58 2.35
N ASN A 130 9.05 -17.56 2.81
CA ASN A 130 8.53 -16.41 3.54
C ASN A 130 8.34 -15.17 2.65
N ARG A 131 8.55 -15.30 1.34
CA ARG A 131 8.37 -14.24 0.32
C ARG A 131 7.11 -14.53 -0.48
N ILE A 132 5.98 -14.07 0.04
CA ILE A 132 4.66 -14.46 -0.45
C ILE A 132 4.09 -13.38 -1.36
N CYS A 133 3.45 -13.81 -2.44
CA CYS A 133 2.68 -12.98 -3.34
C CYS A 133 1.35 -13.70 -3.59
N PRO A 134 0.20 -12.99 -3.69
CA PRO A 134 -1.09 -13.63 -3.90
C PRO A 134 -1.09 -14.44 -5.19
N ASN A 135 -1.49 -15.72 -5.08
CA ASN A 135 -1.55 -16.65 -6.19
C ASN A 135 -2.89 -16.49 -6.93
N PRO A 136 -2.91 -16.18 -8.23
CA PRO A 136 -4.15 -16.01 -8.98
C PRO A 136 -4.97 -17.30 -9.11
N ASN A 137 -4.33 -18.46 -8.95
CA ASN A 137 -4.96 -19.78 -9.03
C ASN A 137 -5.39 -20.33 -7.66
N ASP A 138 -5.03 -19.67 -6.56
CA ASP A 138 -5.44 -20.02 -5.19
C ASP A 138 -5.54 -18.76 -4.33
N THR A 139 -6.62 -18.01 -4.53
CA THR A 139 -6.86 -16.76 -3.81
C THR A 139 -7.14 -16.96 -2.32
N GLY A 140 -7.47 -18.19 -1.88
CA GLY A 140 -7.66 -18.53 -0.48
C GLY A 140 -6.35 -18.70 0.31
N ALA A 141 -5.23 -18.91 -0.38
CA ALA A 141 -3.93 -19.18 0.24
C ALA A 141 -3.48 -18.07 1.21
N ILE A 142 -3.75 -16.80 0.88
CA ILE A 142 -3.30 -15.67 1.69
C ILE A 142 -4.01 -15.65 3.05
N GLN A 143 -5.34 -15.77 3.07
CA GLN A 143 -6.08 -15.81 4.34
C GLN A 143 -5.68 -17.04 5.18
N ASN A 144 -5.54 -18.21 4.55
CA ASN A 144 -5.10 -19.42 5.24
C ASN A 144 -3.73 -19.24 5.90
N LEU A 145 -2.80 -18.60 5.19
CA LEU A 145 -1.48 -18.28 5.72
C LEU A 145 -1.56 -17.31 6.90
N ILE A 146 -2.35 -16.23 6.77
CA ILE A 146 -2.57 -15.25 7.84
C ILE A 146 -3.12 -15.94 9.10
N ASP A 147 -4.10 -16.82 8.94
CA ASP A 147 -4.72 -17.57 10.04
C ASP A 147 -3.69 -18.50 10.72
N GLN A 148 -2.87 -19.21 9.95
CA GLN A 148 -1.78 -20.07 10.46
C GLN A 148 -0.72 -19.27 11.23
N ARG A 149 -0.45 -18.03 10.82
CA ARG A 149 0.51 -17.13 11.46
C ARG A 149 -0.07 -16.40 12.68
N GLY A 150 -1.37 -16.52 12.92
CA GLY A 150 -2.06 -15.85 14.02
C GLY A 150 -2.30 -14.36 13.78
N GLY A 151 -2.41 -13.96 12.50
CA GLY A 151 -2.66 -12.58 12.08
C GLY A 151 -1.46 -11.86 11.48
N VAL A 152 -1.70 -10.63 11.04
CA VAL A 152 -0.68 -9.73 10.45
C VAL A 152 -0.31 -8.67 11.47
N ASP A 153 0.99 -8.49 11.72
CA ASP A 153 1.49 -7.50 12.69
C ASP A 153 1.35 -6.08 12.14
N ALA A 154 1.63 -5.86 10.86
CA ALA A 154 1.39 -4.58 10.22
C ALA A 154 1.19 -4.70 8.70
N CYS A 155 0.36 -3.80 8.16
CA CYS A 155 0.20 -3.58 6.73
C CYS A 155 0.75 -2.20 6.35
N PHE A 156 1.57 -2.17 5.31
CA PHE A 156 2.20 -0.96 4.79
C PHE A 156 1.67 -0.66 3.38
N GLY A 157 1.43 0.60 3.04
CA GLY A 157 0.91 0.91 1.70
C GLY A 157 0.99 2.38 1.28
N GLY A 158 0.63 2.62 0.02
CA GLY A 158 0.31 3.95 -0.50
C GLY A 158 -1.18 4.09 -0.78
N ILE A 159 -1.61 5.30 -1.11
CA ILE A 159 -2.99 5.60 -1.52
C ILE A 159 -3.02 6.01 -2.99
N GLY A 160 -3.83 5.30 -3.78
CA GLY A 160 -4.02 5.55 -5.20
C GLY A 160 -4.82 6.82 -5.52
N ILE A 161 -4.83 7.20 -6.80
CA ILE A 161 -5.51 8.43 -7.28
C ILE A 161 -7.01 8.47 -6.97
N ASN A 162 -7.67 7.31 -7.00
CA ASN A 162 -9.08 7.15 -6.71
C ASN A 162 -9.35 6.77 -5.23
N GLY A 163 -8.31 6.78 -4.38
CA GLY A 163 -8.38 6.37 -2.99
C GLY A 163 -8.22 4.87 -2.77
N HIS A 164 -7.82 4.08 -3.78
CA HIS A 164 -7.56 2.66 -3.61
C HIS A 164 -6.37 2.38 -2.66
N ILE A 165 -6.37 1.18 -2.08
CA ILE A 165 -5.25 0.56 -1.38
C ILE A 165 -4.94 -0.75 -2.10
N ALA A 166 -3.66 -1.04 -2.37
CA ALA A 166 -3.29 -2.11 -3.30
C ALA A 166 -4.04 -1.92 -4.63
N PHE A 167 -4.62 -2.96 -5.22
CA PHE A 167 -5.59 -2.80 -6.31
C PHE A 167 -7.06 -2.90 -5.87
N ASN A 168 -7.37 -2.63 -4.59
CA ASN A 168 -8.76 -2.51 -4.12
C ASN A 168 -9.33 -1.16 -4.56
N GLU A 169 -9.71 -1.08 -5.84
CA GLU A 169 -10.27 0.10 -6.47
C GLU A 169 -11.72 0.35 -6.08
N PRO A 170 -12.21 1.60 -6.20
CA PRO A 170 -13.64 1.88 -6.12
C PRO A 170 -14.44 0.91 -6.98
N PRO A 171 -15.63 0.49 -6.53
CA PRO A 171 -16.52 -0.31 -7.35
C PRO A 171 -16.86 0.45 -8.64
N GLU A 172 -17.16 -0.28 -9.71
CA GLU A 172 -17.67 0.34 -10.93
C GLU A 172 -18.93 1.16 -10.60
N VAL A 173 -19.14 2.25 -11.35
CA VAL A 173 -20.21 3.24 -11.07
C VAL A 173 -21.61 2.60 -10.96
N ASN A 174 -21.83 1.46 -11.62
CA ASN A 174 -23.11 0.76 -11.63
C ASN A 174 -23.20 -0.41 -10.62
N LEU A 175 -22.15 -0.68 -9.86
CA LEU A 175 -22.10 -1.71 -8.83
C LEU A 175 -22.16 -1.06 -7.45
N ALA A 176 -23.34 -1.09 -6.84
CA ALA A 176 -23.49 -0.68 -5.45
C ALA A 176 -22.97 -1.79 -4.54
N ILE A 177 -21.85 -1.53 -3.85
CA ILE A 177 -21.33 -2.36 -2.76
C ILE A 177 -21.29 -1.52 -1.48
N SER A 178 -21.84 -2.07 -0.40
CA SER A 178 -21.79 -1.42 0.91
C SER A 178 -20.35 -1.30 1.43
N VAL A 179 -20.15 -0.46 2.44
CA VAL A 179 -18.83 -0.33 3.08
C VAL A 179 -18.43 -1.64 3.74
N GLU A 180 -19.38 -2.32 4.37
CA GLU A 180 -19.20 -3.57 5.08
C GLU A 180 -18.83 -4.71 4.11
N GLU A 181 -19.52 -4.83 2.98
CA GLU A 181 -19.19 -5.81 1.94
C GLU A 181 -17.82 -5.51 1.32
N PHE A 182 -17.52 -4.24 1.02
CA PHE A 182 -16.22 -3.86 0.47
C PHE A 182 -15.08 -4.18 1.43
N ALA A 183 -15.28 -3.94 2.73
CA ALA A 183 -14.32 -4.28 3.79
C ALA A 183 -14.07 -5.79 3.92
N GLN A 184 -14.99 -6.63 3.46
CA GLN A 184 -14.88 -8.09 3.48
C GLN A 184 -14.40 -8.70 2.17
N LEU A 185 -14.14 -7.89 1.14
CA LEU A 185 -13.58 -8.41 -0.12
C LEU A 185 -12.24 -9.09 0.18
N PRO A 186 -12.08 -10.37 -0.23
CA PRO A 186 -10.84 -11.10 -0.03
C PRO A 186 -9.87 -10.84 -1.19
N THR A 187 -8.72 -11.51 -1.10
CA THR A 187 -7.80 -11.69 -2.22
C THR A 187 -8.54 -12.17 -3.47
N ARG A 188 -8.28 -11.54 -4.63
CA ARG A 188 -8.97 -11.84 -5.90
C ARG A 188 -8.18 -11.37 -7.12
N ASN A 189 -8.49 -11.96 -8.27
CA ASN A 189 -8.12 -11.42 -9.58
C ASN A 189 -9.14 -10.33 -9.97
N LEU A 190 -8.68 -9.29 -10.64
CA LEU A 190 -9.52 -8.19 -11.09
C LEU A 190 -8.95 -7.50 -12.34
N ASP A 191 -9.82 -6.75 -13.01
CA ASP A 191 -9.43 -5.79 -14.04
C ASP A 191 -9.10 -4.44 -13.40
N LEU A 192 -8.01 -3.84 -13.86
CA LEU A 192 -7.57 -2.52 -13.43
C LEU A 192 -8.33 -1.42 -14.16
N THR A 193 -8.71 -0.38 -13.42
CA THR A 193 -9.37 0.79 -14.00
C THR A 193 -8.43 1.55 -14.93
N ARG A 194 -9.02 2.32 -15.86
CA ARG A 194 -8.24 3.19 -16.75
C ARG A 194 -7.45 4.24 -15.95
N GLU A 195 -8.00 4.75 -14.86
CA GLU A 195 -7.38 5.72 -13.96
C GLU A 195 -6.10 5.16 -13.34
N THR A 196 -6.17 3.94 -12.81
CA THR A 196 -4.98 3.27 -12.22
C THR A 196 -3.94 2.95 -13.28
N ARG A 197 -4.36 2.42 -14.45
CA ARG A 197 -3.42 2.17 -15.54
C ARG A 197 -2.77 3.46 -16.06
N THR A 198 -3.52 4.56 -16.13
CA THR A 198 -3.00 5.87 -16.55
C THR A 198 -1.99 6.41 -15.54
N ILE A 199 -2.28 6.38 -14.24
CA ILE A 199 -1.33 6.92 -13.25
C ILE A 199 -0.08 6.03 -13.13
N ASN A 200 -0.23 4.71 -13.29
CA ASN A 200 0.90 3.79 -13.32
C ASN A 200 1.77 4.00 -14.57
N SER A 201 1.18 4.28 -15.75
CA SER A 201 1.98 4.56 -16.95
C SER A 201 2.86 5.79 -16.78
N VAL A 202 2.39 6.84 -16.09
CA VAL A 202 3.18 8.06 -15.81
C VAL A 202 4.48 7.75 -15.06
N THR A 203 4.51 6.70 -14.22
CA THR A 203 5.71 6.33 -13.46
C THR A 203 6.68 5.44 -14.24
N VAL A 204 6.26 4.91 -15.41
CA VAL A 204 7.05 3.99 -16.25
C VAL A 204 7.17 4.47 -17.70
N GLY A 205 7.33 5.77 -17.90
CA GLY A 205 7.64 6.36 -19.20
C GLY A 205 6.44 6.82 -20.03
N GLY A 206 5.23 6.74 -19.47
CA GLY A 206 4.00 7.30 -20.05
C GLY A 206 3.28 6.41 -21.06
N GLU A 207 3.81 5.23 -21.38
CA GLU A 207 3.18 4.30 -22.31
C GLU A 207 2.10 3.48 -21.59
N ILE A 208 0.83 3.69 -21.93
CA ILE A 208 -0.29 3.01 -21.26
C ILE A 208 -0.43 1.56 -21.74
N SER A 209 -0.02 1.24 -22.96
CA SER A 209 -0.16 -0.12 -23.52
C SER A 209 0.72 -1.16 -22.83
N ILE A 210 1.80 -0.73 -22.15
CA ILE A 210 2.67 -1.64 -21.39
C ILE A 210 2.12 -1.97 -20.00
N ILE A 211 1.10 -1.26 -19.51
CA ILE A 211 0.50 -1.55 -18.22
C ILE A 211 -0.50 -2.70 -18.40
N PRO A 212 -0.32 -3.84 -17.71
CA PRO A 212 -1.26 -4.96 -17.79
C PRO A 212 -2.69 -4.53 -17.41
N TRP A 213 -3.67 -5.24 -17.95
CA TRP A 213 -5.08 -4.98 -17.66
C TRP A 213 -5.56 -5.69 -16.40
N ARG A 214 -4.90 -6.80 -16.03
CA ARG A 214 -5.31 -7.67 -14.95
C ARG A 214 -4.28 -7.66 -13.83
N ALA A 215 -4.76 -7.88 -12.62
CA ALA A 215 -3.93 -8.07 -11.44
C ALA A 215 -4.60 -9.04 -10.47
N VAL A 216 -3.77 -9.70 -9.66
CA VAL A 216 -4.21 -10.33 -8.42
C VAL A 216 -3.83 -9.39 -7.27
N THR A 217 -4.74 -9.20 -6.32
CA THR A 217 -4.50 -8.35 -5.16
C THR A 217 -5.07 -8.98 -3.91
N ILE A 218 -4.43 -8.75 -2.76
CA ILE A 218 -5.03 -9.03 -1.47
C ILE A 218 -6.25 -8.12 -1.26
N GLY A 219 -7.22 -8.61 -0.50
CA GLY A 219 -8.44 -7.88 -0.25
C GLY A 219 -8.35 -6.87 0.89
N MET A 220 -9.38 -6.03 0.99
CA MET A 220 -9.55 -5.16 2.15
C MET A 220 -9.73 -5.96 3.44
N LYS A 221 -10.26 -7.19 3.35
CA LYS A 221 -10.40 -8.08 4.51
C LYS A 221 -9.05 -8.34 5.17
N GLU A 222 -8.07 -8.77 4.38
CA GLU A 222 -6.73 -9.08 4.87
C GLU A 222 -6.02 -7.81 5.35
N ILE A 223 -6.12 -6.71 4.60
CA ILE A 223 -5.54 -5.41 4.99
C ILE A 223 -6.09 -4.95 6.34
N LEU A 224 -7.41 -4.80 6.48
CA LEU A 224 -8.05 -4.25 7.68
C LEU A 224 -7.95 -5.18 8.90
N SER A 225 -7.60 -6.45 8.71
CA SER A 225 -7.35 -7.40 9.81
C SER A 225 -5.97 -7.25 10.46
N SER A 226 -5.08 -6.44 9.88
CA SER A 226 -3.73 -6.24 10.40
C SER A 226 -3.74 -5.46 11.71
N ALA A 227 -2.85 -5.79 12.65
CA ALA A 227 -2.82 -5.11 13.95
C ALA A 227 -2.50 -3.61 13.84
N GLU A 228 -1.65 -3.23 12.87
CA GLU A 228 -1.34 -1.83 12.56
C GLU A 228 -1.42 -1.56 11.04
N LEU A 229 -1.88 -0.37 10.66
CA LEU A 229 -1.92 0.12 9.28
C LEU A 229 -1.02 1.34 9.14
N HIS A 230 -0.06 1.31 8.21
CA HIS A 230 0.89 2.39 7.97
C HIS A 230 0.88 2.81 6.50
N PHE A 231 0.25 3.95 6.22
CA PHE A 231 0.07 4.46 4.86
C PHE A 231 0.89 5.71 4.58
N TYR A 232 1.39 5.82 3.35
CA TYR A 232 2.34 6.85 2.94
C TYR A 232 1.91 7.55 1.65
N CYS A 233 2.01 8.89 1.60
CA CYS A 233 1.73 9.69 0.39
C CYS A 233 2.85 10.70 0.10
N ASN A 234 3.38 10.68 -1.11
CA ASN A 234 4.57 11.40 -1.54
C ASN A 234 4.46 11.96 -2.99
N ARG A 235 3.26 12.09 -3.55
CA ARG A 235 3.04 12.66 -4.88
C ARG A 235 2.15 13.89 -4.78
N ILE A 236 2.48 14.96 -5.50
CA ILE A 236 1.76 16.24 -5.41
C ILE A 236 0.24 16.07 -5.63
N TRP A 237 -0.15 15.22 -6.58
CA TRP A 237 -1.56 14.94 -6.87
C TRP A 237 -2.31 14.26 -5.70
N GLN A 238 -1.61 13.68 -4.73
CA GLN A 238 -2.23 13.07 -3.54
C GLN A 238 -2.78 14.11 -2.56
N SER A 239 -2.48 15.41 -2.72
CA SER A 239 -3.01 16.47 -1.85
C SER A 239 -4.55 16.47 -1.78
N SER A 240 -5.22 16.17 -2.89
CA SER A 240 -6.69 16.03 -2.94
C SER A 240 -7.18 14.72 -2.32
N VAL A 241 -6.53 13.59 -2.62
CA VAL A 241 -6.99 12.28 -2.14
C VAL A 241 -6.81 12.12 -0.63
N VAL A 242 -5.73 12.66 -0.05
CA VAL A 242 -5.49 12.66 1.39
C VAL A 242 -6.61 13.40 2.13
N ARG A 243 -7.04 14.56 1.63
CA ARG A 243 -8.17 15.32 2.17
C ARG A 243 -9.47 14.52 2.10
N ARG A 244 -9.74 13.90 0.94
CA ARG A 244 -10.92 13.05 0.74
C ARG A 244 -10.93 11.86 1.70
N VAL A 245 -9.79 11.21 1.92
CA VAL A 245 -9.64 10.06 2.83
C VAL A 245 -9.87 10.47 4.29
N LEU A 246 -9.28 11.58 4.72
CA LEU A 246 -9.35 12.02 6.12
C LEU A 246 -10.70 12.67 6.47
N HIS A 247 -11.30 13.42 5.54
CA HIS A 247 -12.43 14.32 5.83
C HIS A 247 -13.67 14.10 4.96
N GLY A 248 -13.57 13.35 3.87
CA GLY A 248 -14.74 12.92 3.09
C GLY A 248 -15.58 11.87 3.82
N PRO A 249 -16.66 11.34 3.22
CA PRO A 249 -17.43 10.24 3.81
C PRO A 249 -16.65 8.91 3.80
N VAL A 250 -16.86 8.06 4.81
CA VAL A 250 -16.34 6.67 4.79
C VAL A 250 -17.17 5.87 3.78
N THR A 251 -16.56 5.43 2.69
CA THR A 251 -17.27 4.83 1.55
C THR A 251 -16.40 3.84 0.78
N SER A 252 -17.04 2.87 0.11
CA SER A 252 -16.40 1.96 -0.85
C SER A 252 -15.88 2.68 -2.10
N VAL A 253 -16.43 3.86 -2.45
CA VAL A 253 -15.94 4.69 -3.56
C VAL A 253 -14.69 5.52 -3.23
N CYS A 254 -14.24 5.48 -1.97
CA CYS A 254 -12.93 5.94 -1.53
C CYS A 254 -12.36 4.90 -0.55
N PRO A 255 -11.83 3.77 -1.03
CA PRO A 255 -11.42 2.62 -0.20
C PRO A 255 -10.54 2.99 1.01
N ALA A 256 -9.56 3.87 0.83
CA ALA A 256 -8.68 4.32 1.90
C ALA A 256 -9.39 5.12 3.01
N SER A 257 -10.62 5.59 2.78
CA SER A 257 -11.45 6.19 3.84
C SER A 257 -11.80 5.18 4.94
N LEU A 258 -11.75 3.87 4.66
CA LEU A 258 -11.95 2.80 5.65
C LEU A 258 -10.79 2.71 6.65
N LEU A 259 -9.62 3.32 6.39
CA LEU A 259 -8.56 3.43 7.40
C LEU A 259 -9.05 4.11 8.68
N ARG A 260 -10.06 4.99 8.58
CA ARG A 260 -10.68 5.68 9.72
C ARG A 260 -11.50 4.79 10.64
N THR A 261 -11.85 3.58 10.22
CA THR A 261 -12.55 2.59 11.06
C THR A 261 -11.58 1.68 11.81
N HIS A 262 -10.29 1.74 11.49
CA HIS A 262 -9.26 0.91 12.10
C HIS A 262 -8.67 1.59 13.35
N PRO A 263 -8.53 0.88 14.50
CA PRO A 263 -8.09 1.50 15.75
C PRO A 263 -6.61 1.93 15.75
N ALA A 264 -5.80 1.38 14.86
CA ALA A 264 -4.37 1.64 14.78
C ALA A 264 -3.94 1.93 13.34
N ALA A 265 -4.51 2.96 12.73
CA ALA A 265 -4.10 3.44 11.40
C ALA A 265 -3.27 4.71 11.49
N SER A 266 -2.27 4.81 10.62
CA SER A 266 -1.46 6.02 10.41
C SER A 266 -1.39 6.40 8.93
N LEU A 267 -1.30 7.72 8.68
CA LEU A 267 -1.08 8.31 7.38
C LEU A 267 0.05 9.34 7.49
N THR A 268 1.18 9.01 6.89
CA THR A 268 2.37 9.87 6.82
C THR A 268 2.48 10.47 5.43
N VAL A 269 2.60 11.79 5.31
CA VAL A 269 2.63 12.47 4.01
C VAL A 269 3.81 13.43 3.88
N ALA A 270 4.20 13.74 2.63
CA ALA A 270 5.22 14.76 2.38
C ALA A 270 4.59 16.15 2.55
N GLU A 271 5.38 17.17 2.87
CA GLU A 271 4.88 18.53 3.09
C GLU A 271 4.05 19.07 1.92
N TYR A 272 4.54 18.87 0.68
CA TYR A 272 3.82 19.29 -0.53
C TYR A 272 2.51 18.51 -0.79
N VAL A 273 2.31 17.36 -0.14
CA VAL A 273 1.04 16.63 -0.16
C VAL A 273 0.09 17.21 0.89
N ALA A 274 0.63 17.65 2.03
CA ALA A 274 -0.16 18.27 3.09
C ALA A 274 -0.69 19.67 2.70
N ASP A 275 -0.08 20.33 1.73
CA ASP A 275 -0.57 21.62 1.21
C ASP A 275 -1.92 21.49 0.49
N PRO A 276 -2.77 22.54 0.54
CA PRO A 276 -4.02 22.58 -0.23
C PRO A 276 -3.79 22.35 -1.72
N PRO A 277 -4.63 21.55 -2.39
CA PRO A 277 -4.49 21.31 -3.82
C PRO A 277 -4.72 22.60 -4.61
N ASP A 278 -3.82 22.88 -5.56
CA ASP A 278 -4.00 23.98 -6.51
C ASP A 278 -4.92 23.53 -7.66
N ILE A 279 -6.20 23.87 -7.59
CA ILE A 279 -7.23 23.46 -8.56
C ILE A 279 -7.37 24.41 -9.76
N ARG A 280 -6.43 25.32 -9.97
CA ARG A 280 -6.44 26.25 -11.11
C ARG A 280 -5.78 25.60 -12.33
N LEU A 281 -6.35 25.85 -13.52
CA LEU A 281 -5.71 25.48 -14.78
C LEU A 281 -4.36 26.21 -14.93
N ARG A 282 -3.39 25.53 -15.52
CA ARG A 282 -2.04 26.04 -15.79
C ARG A 282 -1.74 25.95 -17.28
#